data_AF-A0A9E1J910-F1
#
_entry.id   AF-A0A9E1J910-F1
#
_cell.length_a   1.000
_cell.length_b   1.000
_cell.length_c   1.000
_cell.angle_alpha   90.00
_cell.angle_beta   90.00
_cell.angle_gamma   90.00
#
_symmetry.space_group_name_H-M   'P 1'
#
loop_
_entity.id
_entity.type
_entity.pdbx_description
1 polymer ?
#
loop_
_entity_poly.entity_id
_entity_poly.type
_entity_poly.pdbx_seq_one_letter_code
_entity_poly.pdbx_strand_id
1 'polypeptide(L)'
;AEFDLPLLVDKVHDIRGEAGTFGYNLVTEIGRLLCEFIASIDKVGETEKLAIAAHLQAMQTVVVDKVKGDGPEVAKQIIAGLNAIIAKSKA
;
A
#
# COMPACT_ATOMS: atom_id res chain seq x y z
N ALA A 1 -13.43 2.78 -17.42
CA ALA A 1 -12.69 1.63 -16.88
C ALA A 1 -13.23 1.37 -15.48
N GLU A 2 -13.99 0.30 -15.34
CA GLU A 2 -14.47 -0.17 -14.04
C GLU A 2 -13.25 -0.57 -13.21
N PHE A 3 -13.14 -0.05 -11.99
CA PHE A 3 -12.02 -0.38 -11.11
C PHE A 3 -12.36 -1.72 -10.45
N ASP A 4 -11.67 -2.79 -10.85
CA ASP A 4 -11.95 -4.13 -10.34
C ASP A 4 -11.30 -4.35 -8.97
N LEU A 5 -12.04 -3.98 -7.93
CA LEU A 5 -11.66 -4.17 -6.53
C LEU A 5 -11.37 -5.63 -6.16
N PRO A 6 -12.17 -6.64 -6.57
CA PRO A 6 -11.89 -8.02 -6.17
C PRO A 6 -10.57 -8.53 -6.77
N LEU A 7 -10.26 -8.22 -8.03
CA LEU A 7 -8.97 -8.55 -8.64
C LEU A 7 -7.80 -7.87 -7.91
N LEU A 8 -8.00 -6.63 -7.45
CA LEU A 8 -6.97 -5.92 -6.70
C LEU A 8 -6.70 -6.56 -5.34
N VAL A 9 -7.74 -6.92 -4.59
CA VAL A 9 -7.63 -7.58 -3.28
C VAL A 9 -6.91 -8.92 -3.40
N ASP A 10 -7.25 -9.71 -4.43
CA ASP A 10 -6.63 -11.00 -4.73
C ASP A 10 -5.10 -10.84 -4.97
N LYS A 11 -4.72 -9.93 -5.88
CA LYS A 11 -3.31 -9.63 -6.14
C LYS A 11 -2.55 -9.14 -4.90
N VAL A 12 -3.17 -8.27 -4.11
CA VAL A 12 -2.55 -7.75 -2.88
C VAL A 12 -2.35 -8.86 -1.86
N HIS A 13 -3.28 -9.82 -1.78
CA HIS A 13 -3.18 -10.99 -0.92
C HIS A 13 -2.01 -11.90 -1.33
N ASP A 14 -1.84 -12.20 -2.62
CA ASP A 14 -0.70 -12.98 -3.13
C ASP A 14 0.64 -12.29 -2.83
N ILE A 15 0.76 -11.00 -3.15
CA ILE A 15 1.97 -10.20 -2.87
C ILE A 15 2.29 -10.25 -1.37
N ARG A 16 1.28 -10.23 -0.50
CA ARG A 16 1.44 -10.34 0.95
C ARG A 16 2.06 -11.67 1.38
N GLY A 17 1.59 -12.78 0.79
CA GLY A 17 2.10 -14.13 1.04
C GLY A 17 3.55 -14.30 0.61
N GLU A 18 3.88 -13.79 -0.58
CA GLU A 18 5.26 -13.78 -1.09
C GLU A 18 6.15 -12.87 -0.25
N ALA A 19 5.72 -11.64 0.02
CA ALA A 19 6.47 -10.65 0.81
C ALA A 19 6.83 -11.15 2.22
N GLY A 20 5.89 -11.83 2.90
CA GLY A 20 6.14 -12.44 4.20
C GLY A 20 7.23 -13.52 4.13
N THR A 21 7.24 -14.31 3.06
CA THR A 21 8.26 -15.35 2.82
C THR A 21 9.65 -14.73 2.59
N PHE A 22 9.73 -13.58 1.94
CA PHE A 22 10.99 -12.87 1.67
C PHE A 22 11.45 -11.92 2.81
N GLY A 23 10.68 -11.80 3.90
CA GLY A 23 11.01 -10.95 5.05
C GLY A 23 10.65 -9.47 4.90
N TYR A 24 9.73 -9.13 3.99
CA TYR A 24 9.22 -7.78 3.77
C TYR A 24 7.98 -7.50 4.63
N ASN A 25 8.13 -7.52 5.95
CA ASN A 25 7.03 -7.34 6.91
C ASN A 25 6.22 -6.05 6.65
N LEU A 26 6.88 -4.97 6.21
CA LEU A 26 6.20 -3.72 5.85
C LEU A 26 5.27 -3.84 4.65
N VAL A 27 5.68 -4.56 3.60
CA VAL A 27 4.81 -4.80 2.43
C VAL A 27 3.59 -5.60 2.87
N THR A 28 3.79 -6.57 3.77
CA THR A 28 2.71 -7.38 4.32
C THR A 28 1.71 -6.51 5.10
N GLU A 29 2.18 -5.59 5.93
CA GLU A 29 1.31 -4.67 6.70
C GLU A 29 0.59 -3.67 5.78
N ILE A 30 1.29 -3.03 4.84
CA ILE A 30 0.68 -2.08 3.90
C ILE A 30 -0.38 -2.77 3.03
N GLY A 31 -0.10 -3.99 2.56
CA GLY A 31 -1.06 -4.79 1.82
C GLY A 31 -2.30 -5.15 2.65
N ARG A 32 -2.14 -5.41 3.96
CA ARG A 32 -3.27 -5.65 4.87
C ARG A 32 -4.15 -4.40 4.98
N LEU A 33 -3.54 -3.24 5.22
CA LEU A 33 -4.26 -1.95 5.30
C LEU A 33 -4.99 -1.62 4.00
N LEU A 34 -4.38 -1.92 2.84
CA LEU A 34 -5.03 -1.74 1.54
C LEU A 34 -6.26 -2.63 1.38
N CYS A 35 -6.18 -3.92 1.76
CA CYS A 35 -7.35 -4.81 1.73
C CYS A 35 -8.46 -4.32 2.66
N GLU A 36 -8.14 -3.87 3.88
CA GLU A 36 -9.14 -3.30 4.80
C GLU A 36 -9.77 -2.02 4.25
N PHE A 37 -8.97 -1.14 3.62
CA PHE A 37 -9.48 0.06 2.98
C PHE A 37 -10.45 -0.29 1.84
N ILE A 38 -10.08 -1.22 0.97
CA ILE A 38 -10.94 -1.67 -0.14
C ILE A 38 -12.23 -2.31 0.38
N ALA A 39 -12.16 -3.11 1.44
CA ALA A 39 -13.33 -3.72 2.06
C ALA A 39 -14.26 -2.69 2.74
N SER A 40 -13.74 -1.51 3.10
CA SER A 40 -14.50 -0.45 3.75
C SER A 40 -15.16 0.54 2.79
N ILE A 41 -14.86 0.49 1.48
CA ILE A 41 -15.41 1.43 0.49
C ILE A 41 -16.49 0.76 -0.37
N ASP A 42 -17.60 1.46 -0.56
CA ASP A 42 -18.73 0.99 -1.40
C ASP A 42 -18.52 1.34 -2.88
N LYS A 43 -17.83 2.46 -3.15
CA LYS A 43 -17.56 2.97 -4.50
C LYS A 43 -16.15 3.52 -4.62
N VAL A 44 -15.59 3.38 -5.80
CA VAL A 44 -14.25 3.84 -6.14
C VAL A 44 -14.34 5.20 -6.85
N GLY A 45 -14.30 6.28 -6.08
CA GLY A 45 -14.17 7.65 -6.57
C GLY A 45 -12.71 8.04 -6.83
N GLU A 46 -12.47 9.30 -7.16
CA GLU A 46 -11.11 9.81 -7.41
C GLU A 46 -10.24 9.74 -6.14
N THR A 47 -10.82 10.06 -4.98
CA THR A 47 -10.13 9.99 -3.69
C THR A 47 -9.71 8.57 -3.34
N GLU A 48 -10.60 7.60 -3.54
CA GLU A 48 -10.33 6.19 -3.26
C GLU A 48 -9.25 5.64 -4.20
N LYS A 49 -9.26 6.05 -5.48
CA LYS A 49 -8.19 5.70 -6.43
C LYS A 49 -6.84 6.25 -6.00
N LEU A 50 -6.79 7.50 -5.54
CA LEU A 50 -5.56 8.11 -5.03
C LEU A 50 -5.06 7.38 -3.78
N ALA A 51 -5.96 7.03 -2.87
CA ALA A 51 -5.61 6.25 -1.68
C ALA A 51 -5.06 4.87 -2.06
N ILE A 52 -5.74 4.12 -2.92
CA ILE A 52 -5.28 2.83 -3.43
C ILE A 52 -3.89 2.96 -4.08
N ALA A 53 -3.72 3.93 -4.98
CA ALA A 53 -2.45 4.18 -5.66
C ALA A 53 -1.32 4.51 -4.67
N ALA A 54 -1.61 5.29 -3.63
CA ALA A 54 -0.64 5.59 -2.58
C ALA A 54 -0.19 4.33 -1.83
N HIS A 55 -1.12 3.42 -1.47
CA HIS A 55 -0.75 2.15 -0.82
C HIS A 55 0.12 1.28 -1.72
N LEU A 56 -0.24 1.17 -3.01
CA LEU A 56 0.55 0.41 -3.98
C LEU A 56 1.95 1.00 -4.19
N GLN A 57 2.07 2.34 -4.26
CA GLN A 57 3.36 2.99 -4.32
C GLN A 57 4.18 2.73 -3.05
N ALA A 58 3.57 2.78 -1.87
CA ALA A 58 4.26 2.46 -0.63
C ALA A 58 4.80 1.03 -0.62
N MET A 59 3.99 0.05 -1.02
CA MET A 59 4.44 -1.34 -1.18
C MET A 59 5.61 -1.43 -2.17
N GLN A 60 5.51 -0.76 -3.32
CA GLN A 60 6.57 -0.74 -4.32
C GLN A 60 7.86 -0.13 -3.79
N THR A 61 7.79 1.01 -3.11
CA THR A 61 8.97 1.68 -2.50
C THR A 61 9.66 0.75 -1.51
N VAL A 62 8.91 0.10 -0.61
CA VAL A 62 9.50 -0.84 0.37
C VAL A 62 10.25 -1.99 -0.33
N VAL A 63 9.72 -2.50 -1.45
CA VAL A 63 10.40 -3.53 -2.25
C VAL A 63 11.64 -2.98 -2.98
N VAL A 64 11.52 -1.81 -3.62
CA VAL A 64 12.61 -1.17 -4.38
C VAL A 64 13.78 -0.80 -3.48
N ASP A 65 13.49 -0.21 -2.32
CA ASP A 65 14.47 0.14 -1.29
C ASP A 65 14.97 -1.07 -0.48
N LYS A 66 14.47 -2.28 -0.81
CA LYS A 66 14.85 -3.56 -0.18
C LYS A 66 14.74 -3.52 1.35
N VAL A 67 13.70 -2.86 1.85
CA VAL A 67 13.45 -2.68 3.29
C VAL A 67 12.97 -4.01 3.88
N LYS A 68 13.89 -4.74 4.51
CA LYS A 68 13.63 -6.05 5.12
C LYS A 68 13.60 -5.95 6.65
N GLY A 69 12.73 -6.74 7.28
CA GLY A 69 12.55 -6.78 8.74
C GLY A 69 11.82 -5.57 9.34
N ASP A 70 11.84 -5.45 10.67
CA ASP A 70 11.31 -4.33 11.46
C ASP A 70 12.34 -3.19 11.53
N GLY A 71 12.58 -2.49 10.43
CA GLY A 71 13.41 -1.28 10.45
C GLY A 71 12.56 -0.04 10.67
N PRO A 72 12.34 0.46 11.92
CA PRO A 72 11.36 1.50 12.20
C PRO A 72 11.69 2.85 11.54
N GLU A 73 12.95 3.16 11.29
CA GLU A 73 13.35 4.47 10.76
C GLU A 73 13.08 4.61 9.26
N VAL A 74 13.38 3.59 8.46
CA VAL A 74 13.19 3.68 7.01
C VAL A 74 11.71 3.55 6.66
N ALA A 75 10.97 2.71 7.39
CA ALA A 75 9.52 2.60 7.33
C ALA A 75 8.82 3.94 7.64
N LYS A 76 9.24 4.61 8.72
CA LYS A 76 8.71 5.93 9.10
C LYS A 76 9.01 6.99 8.06
N GLN A 77 10.20 6.98 7.45
CA GLN A 77 10.56 7.95 6.41
C GLN A 77 9.76 7.75 5.12
N ILE A 78 9.52 6.50 4.71
CA ILE A 78 8.67 6.21 3.56
C ILE A 78 7.23 6.65 3.82
N ILE A 79 6.66 6.27 4.98
CA ILE A 79 5.30 6.68 5.38
C ILE A 79 5.19 8.21 5.49
N ALA A 80 6.23 8.90 5.97
CA ALA A 80 6.27 10.37 6.01
C ALA A 80 6.29 10.98 4.60
N GLY A 81 7.06 10.41 3.68
CA GLY A 81 7.10 10.83 2.26
C GLY A 81 5.74 10.67 1.58
N LEU A 82 5.08 9.53 1.78
CA LEU A 82 3.74 9.29 1.24
C LEU A 82 2.69 10.24 1.83
N ASN A 83 2.71 10.48 3.15
CA ASN A 83 1.83 11.48 3.77
C ASN A 83 2.07 12.89 3.22
N ALA A 84 3.33 13.26 2.95
CA ALA A 84 3.65 14.56 2.37
C ALA A 84 3.10 14.70 0.95
N ILE A 85 3.16 13.64 0.13
CA ILE A 85 2.61 13.63 -1.24
C ILE A 85 1.07 13.73 -1.19
N ILE A 86 0.42 12.98 -0.30
CA ILE A 86 -1.03 13.03 -0.11
C ILE A 86 -1.47 14.42 0.37
N ALA A 87 -0.74 15.00 1.34
CA ALA A 87 -1.02 16.35 1.84
C ALA A 87 -0.87 17.41 0.74
N LYS A 88 0.14 17.27 -0.13
CA LYS A 88 0.38 18.18 -1.25
C LYS A 88 -0.63 18.01 -2.39
N SER A 89 -1.20 16.82 -2.56
CA SER A 89 -2.24 16.56 -3.56
C SER A 89 -3.63 17.06 -3.13
N LYS A 90 -3.80 17.45 -1.87
CA LYS A 90 -5.04 18.06 -1.33
C LYS A 90 -4.98 19.60 -1.27
N ALA A 91 -3.90 20.23 -1.72
CA ALA A 91 -3.69 21.68 -1.73
C ALA A 91 -3.96 22.29 -3.11
#